data_AF-A0A399S5P6-F1
#
_entry.id   AF-A0A399S5P6-F1
#
_cell.length_a   1.000
_cell.length_b   1.000
_cell.length_c   1.000
_cell.angle_alpha   90.00
_cell.angle_beta   90.00
_cell.angle_gamma   90.00
#
_symmetry.space_group_name_H-M   'P 1'
#
loop_
_entity.id
_entity.type
_entity.pdbx_description
1 polymer ?
#
loop_
_entity_poly.entity_id
_entity_poly.type
_entity_poly.pdbx_seq_one_letter_code
_entity_poly.pdbx_strand_id
1 'polypeptide(L)'
;MQATVAFLHTHVLVVVLFLLLFTFKTVLLLLNKRETLAKARNKTKVLDIIFGTLILITGGYLLFNYNGVPGWLITKVVLVLIAIPIGIVGIKRENKVMAILSLLIFLYVYGVAETKSLTMKKPGPVENATISPKADKTPETDAVEASDAGLSESAVAHEEIVAAMSEAQLANAKAVYTQLCETCHGADGAKGLGGAADLHISNLSLKDRLNVIENGRGLMPAFGSQLSDEEAEALAAYTMTLKK
;
A
#
# COMPACT_ATOMS: atom_id res chain seq x y z
N MET A 1 -16.69 -5.21 -10.68
CA MET A 1 -15.22 -5.29 -10.63
C MET A 1 -14.52 -4.81 -11.91
N GLN A 2 -15.06 -4.97 -13.14
CA GLN A 2 -14.37 -4.51 -14.36
C GLN A 2 -14.37 -2.97 -14.56
N ALA A 3 -15.46 -2.28 -14.19
CA ALA A 3 -15.55 -0.83 -14.36
C ALA A 3 -14.52 -0.06 -13.51
N THR A 4 -14.30 -0.47 -12.25
CA THR A 4 -13.35 0.18 -11.33
C THR A 4 -11.90 0.04 -11.80
N VAL A 5 -11.52 -1.10 -12.36
CA VAL A 5 -10.20 -1.34 -12.94
C VAL A 5 -9.98 -0.46 -14.18
N ALA A 6 -10.99 -0.31 -15.04
CA ALA A 6 -10.92 0.59 -16.21
C ALA A 6 -10.70 2.06 -15.80
N PHE A 7 -11.40 2.54 -14.75
CA PHE A 7 -11.19 3.89 -14.21
C PHE A 7 -9.81 4.05 -13.57
N LEU A 8 -9.29 3.03 -12.89
CA LEU A 8 -7.93 3.05 -12.32
C LEU A 8 -6.86 3.18 -13.41
N HIS A 9 -6.93 2.35 -14.46
CA HIS A 9 -5.97 2.44 -15.58
C HIS A 9 -6.07 3.79 -16.31
N THR A 10 -7.29 4.29 -16.51
CA THR A 10 -7.51 5.61 -17.11
C THR A 10 -6.88 6.71 -16.25
N HIS A 11 -7.08 6.66 -14.92
CA HIS A 11 -6.48 7.61 -14.00
C HIS A 11 -4.95 7.58 -14.04
N VAL A 12 -4.35 6.38 -13.92
CA VAL A 12 -2.89 6.20 -13.96
C VAL A 12 -2.31 6.70 -15.28
N LEU A 13 -2.96 6.38 -16.41
CA LEU A 13 -2.53 6.83 -17.74
C LEU A 13 -2.50 8.36 -17.82
N VAL A 14 -3.58 9.02 -17.37
CA VAL A 14 -3.66 10.49 -17.40
C VAL A 14 -2.60 11.12 -16.49
N VAL A 15 -2.39 10.55 -15.30
CA VAL A 15 -1.34 11.02 -14.37
C VAL A 15 0.05 10.89 -15.01
N VAL A 16 0.38 9.75 -15.61
CA VAL A 16 1.67 9.54 -16.28
C VAL A 16 1.87 10.53 -17.44
N LEU A 17 0.85 10.76 -18.27
CA LEU A 17 0.93 11.76 -19.35
C LEU A 17 1.18 13.17 -18.81
N PHE A 18 0.48 13.56 -17.74
CA PHE A 18 0.70 14.84 -17.08
C PHE A 18 2.14 14.96 -16.54
N LEU A 19 2.67 13.92 -15.89
CA LEU A 19 4.05 13.90 -15.40
C LEU A 19 5.07 14.00 -16.52
N LEU A 20 4.86 13.35 -17.66
CA LEU A 20 5.74 13.45 -18.82
C LEU A 20 5.76 14.87 -19.37
N LEU A 21 4.60 15.53 -19.51
CA LEU A 21 4.53 16.92 -19.96
C LEU A 21 5.18 17.89 -18.97
N PHE A 22 4.99 17.67 -17.67
CA PHE A 22 5.60 18.47 -16.62
C PHE A 22 7.13 18.30 -16.58
N THR A 23 7.61 17.06 -16.70
CA THR A 23 9.05 16.73 -16.77
C THR A 23 9.67 17.37 -18.00
N PHE A 24 9.04 17.26 -19.17
CA PHE A 24 9.50 17.90 -20.41
C PHE A 24 9.68 19.42 -20.24
N LYS A 25 8.71 20.11 -19.64
CA LYS A 25 8.81 21.55 -19.35
C LYS A 25 9.92 21.88 -18.36
N THR A 26 10.05 21.07 -17.32
CA THR A 26 11.10 21.23 -16.31
C THR A 26 12.48 21.06 -16.94
N VAL A 27 12.67 20.06 -17.79
CA VAL A 27 13.91 19.86 -18.55
C VAL A 27 14.20 21.05 -19.48
N LEU A 28 13.20 21.56 -20.21
CA LEU A 28 13.37 22.77 -21.03
C LEU A 28 13.78 24.00 -20.19
N LEU A 29 13.21 24.14 -18.99
CA LEU A 29 13.55 25.20 -18.04
C LEU A 29 14.99 25.03 -17.49
N LEU A 30 15.44 23.80 -17.27
CA LEU A 30 16.81 23.49 -16.84
C LEU A 30 17.85 23.75 -17.93
N LEU A 31 17.53 23.39 -19.17
CA LEU A 31 18.33 23.67 -20.36
C LEU A 31 18.36 25.16 -20.74
N ASN A 32 17.69 26.02 -19.97
CA ASN A 32 17.65 27.48 -20.16
C ASN A 32 17.09 27.90 -21.55
N LYS A 33 16.38 27.01 -22.26
CA LYS A 33 15.80 27.27 -23.58
C LYS A 33 14.45 28.01 -23.42
N ARG A 34 14.51 29.28 -23.05
CA ARG A 34 13.32 30.08 -22.67
C ARG A 34 12.32 30.28 -23.81
N GLU A 35 12.78 30.42 -25.05
CA GLU A 35 11.88 30.56 -26.22
C GLU A 35 11.07 29.29 -26.50
N THR A 36 11.73 28.12 -26.52
CA THR A 36 11.04 26.85 -26.73
C THR A 36 10.14 26.51 -25.55
N LEU A 37 10.54 26.88 -24.32
CA LEU A 37 9.71 26.76 -23.12
C LEU A 37 8.43 27.60 -23.24
N ALA A 38 8.54 28.87 -23.66
CA ALA A 38 7.38 29.74 -23.83
C ALA A 38 6.41 29.19 -24.88
N LYS A 39 6.92 28.72 -26.02
CA LYS A 39 6.12 28.10 -27.09
C LYS A 39 5.47 26.79 -26.63
N ALA A 40 6.22 25.92 -25.97
CA ALA A 40 5.72 24.66 -25.43
C ALA A 40 4.64 24.90 -24.37
N ARG A 41 4.87 25.83 -23.43
CA ARG A 41 3.91 26.22 -22.40
C ARG A 41 2.63 26.76 -23.01
N ASN A 42 2.71 27.64 -24.02
CA ASN A 42 1.51 28.22 -24.61
C ASN A 42 0.67 27.17 -25.36
N LYS A 43 1.31 26.25 -26.09
CA LYS A 43 0.62 25.16 -26.78
C LYS A 43 -0.02 24.15 -25.83
N THR A 44 0.66 23.83 -24.72
CA THR A 44 0.22 22.79 -23.79
C THR A 44 -0.60 23.33 -22.62
N LYS A 45 -0.80 24.65 -22.50
CA LYS A 45 -1.56 25.27 -21.42
C LYS A 45 -2.97 24.70 -21.29
N VAL A 46 -3.68 24.56 -22.41
CA VAL A 46 -5.03 23.99 -22.42
C VAL A 46 -4.98 22.52 -22.05
N LEU A 47 -3.98 21.80 -22.55
CA LEU A 47 -3.80 20.38 -22.27
C LEU A 47 -3.49 20.10 -20.79
N ASP A 48 -2.69 20.95 -20.13
CA ASP A 48 -2.40 20.85 -18.69
C ASP A 48 -3.66 21.08 -17.86
N ILE A 49 -4.48 22.06 -18.24
CA ILE A 49 -5.75 22.33 -17.54
C ILE A 49 -6.65 21.11 -17.69
N ILE A 50 -6.82 20.59 -18.91
CA ILE A 50 -7.63 19.39 -19.17
C ILE A 50 -7.15 18.20 -18.34
N PHE A 51 -5.85 17.90 -18.36
CA PHE A 51 -5.30 16.79 -17.58
C PHE A 51 -5.45 17.01 -16.08
N GLY A 52 -5.25 18.23 -15.58
CA GLY A 52 -5.50 18.57 -14.18
C GLY A 52 -6.95 18.29 -13.78
N THR A 53 -7.93 18.72 -14.59
CA THR A 53 -9.34 18.45 -14.32
C THR A 53 -9.67 16.96 -14.40
N LEU A 54 -9.13 16.24 -15.39
CA LEU A 54 -9.32 14.78 -15.49
C LEU A 54 -8.75 14.06 -14.26
N ILE A 55 -7.56 14.42 -13.80
CA ILE A 55 -6.93 13.80 -12.62
C ILE A 55 -7.81 14.02 -11.38
N LEU A 56 -8.37 15.23 -11.20
CA LEU A 56 -9.26 15.52 -10.07
C LEU A 56 -10.60 14.78 -10.17
N ILE A 57 -11.23 14.74 -11.35
CA ILE A 57 -12.51 14.04 -11.54
C ILE A 57 -12.33 12.54 -11.35
N THR A 58 -11.35 11.94 -12.03
CA THR A 58 -11.09 10.50 -11.95
C THR A 58 -10.56 10.09 -10.58
N GLY A 59 -9.68 10.88 -9.98
CA GLY A 59 -9.17 10.65 -8.62
C GLY A 59 -10.25 10.81 -7.55
N GLY A 60 -11.13 11.81 -7.69
CA GLY A 60 -12.29 11.98 -6.82
C GLY A 60 -13.27 10.81 -6.93
N TYR A 61 -13.57 10.36 -8.14
CA TYR A 61 -14.42 9.19 -8.37
C TYR A 61 -13.83 7.91 -7.75
N LEU A 62 -12.53 7.69 -7.89
CA LEU A 62 -11.81 6.59 -7.24
C LEU A 62 -11.89 6.68 -5.72
N LEU A 63 -11.75 7.88 -5.16
CA LEU A 63 -11.84 8.12 -3.71
C LEU A 63 -13.25 7.82 -3.16
N PHE A 64 -14.31 8.23 -3.87
CA PHE A 64 -15.70 7.97 -3.46
C PHE A 64 -16.10 6.49 -3.55
N ASN A 65 -15.51 5.74 -4.47
CA ASN A 65 -15.74 4.29 -4.60
C ASN A 65 -14.78 3.46 -3.74
N TYR A 66 -13.88 4.10 -3.00
CA TYR A 66 -12.93 3.43 -2.12
C TYR A 66 -13.55 3.25 -0.73
N ASN A 67 -13.89 2.02 -0.37
CA ASN A 67 -14.44 1.70 0.95
C ASN A 67 -13.32 1.67 2.00
N GLY A 68 -13.38 2.60 2.95
CA GLY A 68 -12.36 2.81 3.98
C GLY A 68 -11.14 3.53 3.41
N VAL A 69 -11.06 4.86 3.61
CA VAL A 69 -9.99 5.68 3.02
C VAL A 69 -8.71 5.56 3.87
N PRO A 70 -7.66 4.86 3.41
CA PRO A 70 -6.42 4.73 4.17
C PRO A 70 -5.72 6.09 4.27
N GLY A 71 -5.06 6.34 5.39
CA GLY A 71 -4.37 7.61 5.65
C GLY A 71 -3.31 7.97 4.60
N TRP A 72 -2.69 6.95 3.99
CA TRP A 72 -1.79 7.09 2.84
C TRP A 72 -2.44 7.78 1.64
N LEU A 73 -3.69 7.43 1.33
CA LEU A 73 -4.41 7.97 0.17
C LEU A 73 -4.77 9.44 0.40
N ILE A 74 -5.18 9.80 1.62
CA ILE A 74 -5.45 11.20 2.00
C ILE A 74 -4.17 12.02 1.90
N THR A 75 -3.08 11.52 2.50
CA THR A 75 -1.78 12.18 2.47
C THR A 75 -1.32 12.42 1.03
N LYS A 76 -1.47 11.42 0.16
CA LYS A 76 -1.16 11.52 -1.27
C LYS A 76 -1.98 12.61 -1.96
N VAL A 77 -3.30 12.65 -1.75
CA VAL A 77 -4.20 13.63 -2.38
C VAL A 77 -3.82 15.05 -1.95
N VAL A 78 -3.61 15.28 -0.66
CA VAL A 78 -3.20 16.59 -0.12
C VAL A 78 -1.87 17.04 -0.74
N LEU A 79 -0.91 16.12 -0.81
CA LEU A 79 0.42 16.40 -1.35
C LEU A 79 0.36 16.77 -2.85
N VAL A 80 -0.52 16.14 -3.63
CA VAL A 80 -0.79 16.51 -5.03
C VAL A 80 -1.45 17.89 -5.15
N LEU A 81 -2.45 18.19 -4.33
CA LEU A 81 -3.14 19.49 -4.37
C LEU A 81 -2.19 20.67 -4.08
N ILE A 82 -1.15 20.44 -3.26
CA ILE A 82 -0.10 21.43 -2.99
C ILE A 82 0.94 21.45 -4.13
N ALA A 83 1.30 20.28 -4.68
CA ALA A 83 2.32 20.16 -5.72
C ALA A 83 1.94 20.85 -7.04
N ILE A 84 0.67 20.77 -7.46
CA ILE A 84 0.15 21.35 -8.71
C ILE A 84 0.36 22.87 -8.78
N PRO A 85 -0.12 23.69 -7.83
CA PRO A 85 0.09 25.13 -7.88
C PRO A 85 1.57 25.51 -7.78
N ILE A 86 2.36 24.80 -6.94
CA ILE A 86 3.80 25.03 -6.84
C ILE A 86 4.50 24.78 -8.18
N GLY A 87 4.16 23.68 -8.86
CA GLY A 87 4.73 23.35 -10.17
C GLY A 87 4.37 24.38 -11.25
N ILE A 88 3.11 24.79 -11.31
CA ILE A 88 2.64 25.81 -12.26
C ILE A 88 3.35 27.14 -11.98
N VAL A 89 3.45 27.57 -10.71
CA VAL A 89 4.13 28.80 -10.33
C VAL A 89 5.64 28.70 -10.59
N GLY A 90 6.26 27.55 -10.35
CA GLY A 90 7.68 27.31 -10.65
C GLY A 90 8.01 27.49 -12.12
N ILE A 91 7.22 26.89 -13.01
CA ILE A 91 7.38 27.05 -14.47
C ILE A 91 7.00 28.47 -14.91
N LYS A 92 5.98 29.10 -14.30
CA LYS A 92 5.55 30.45 -14.65
C LYS A 92 6.55 31.53 -14.23
N ARG A 93 7.19 31.37 -13.07
CA ARG A 93 8.21 32.28 -12.52
C ARG A 93 9.62 31.93 -12.99
N GLU A 94 9.75 30.93 -13.87
CA GLU A 94 11.03 30.41 -14.37
C GLU A 94 12.02 30.04 -13.24
N ASN A 95 11.48 29.69 -12.06
CA ASN A 95 12.27 29.34 -10.90
C ASN A 95 12.55 27.84 -10.91
N LYS A 96 13.79 27.49 -11.25
CA LYS A 96 14.28 26.11 -11.35
C LYS A 96 14.06 25.33 -10.06
N VAL A 97 14.25 25.96 -8.90
CA VAL A 97 14.14 25.31 -7.59
C VAL A 97 12.70 24.85 -7.34
N MET A 98 11.72 25.72 -7.57
CA MET A 98 10.31 25.40 -7.36
C MET A 98 9.79 24.34 -8.35
N ALA A 99 10.27 24.39 -9.60
CA ALA A 99 9.92 23.39 -10.62
C ALA A 99 10.52 22.01 -10.29
N ILE A 100 11.79 21.94 -9.87
CA ILE A 100 12.43 20.69 -9.45
C ILE A 100 11.76 20.14 -8.19
N LEU A 101 11.50 20.98 -7.19
CA LEU A 101 10.85 20.56 -5.95
C LEU A 101 9.48 19.91 -6.24
N SER A 102 8.67 20.56 -7.07
CA SER A 102 7.38 20.01 -7.51
C SER A 102 7.55 18.71 -8.29
N LEU A 103 8.55 18.60 -9.17
CA LEU A 103 8.85 17.37 -9.91
C LEU A 103 9.20 16.21 -8.97
N LEU A 104 10.03 16.45 -7.95
CA LEU A 104 10.39 15.43 -6.96
C LEU A 104 9.18 15.00 -6.12
N ILE A 105 8.34 15.95 -5.71
CA ILE A 105 7.09 15.68 -4.98
C ILE A 105 6.15 14.82 -5.84
N PHE A 106 5.99 15.15 -7.12
CA PHE A 106 5.16 14.36 -8.04
C PHE A 106 5.72 12.96 -8.32
N LEU A 107 7.04 12.82 -8.46
CA LEU A 107 7.70 11.53 -8.61
C LEU A 107 7.53 10.68 -7.34
N TYR A 108 7.64 11.31 -6.17
CA TYR A 108 7.39 10.68 -4.88
C TYR A 108 5.94 10.19 -4.78
N VAL A 109 4.94 11.04 -5.11
CA VAL A 109 3.52 10.65 -5.18
C VAL A 109 3.30 9.46 -6.09
N TYR A 110 3.96 9.43 -7.25
CA TYR A 110 3.85 8.34 -8.20
C TYR A 110 4.46 7.04 -7.65
N GLY A 111 5.64 7.10 -7.03
CA GLY A 111 6.23 5.92 -6.37
C GLY A 111 5.35 5.42 -5.22
N VAL A 112 4.85 6.35 -4.39
CA VAL A 112 3.89 6.08 -3.32
C VAL A 112 2.60 5.48 -3.87
N ALA A 113 2.16 5.87 -5.07
CA ALA A 113 1.00 5.29 -5.77
C ALA A 113 1.20 3.81 -6.12
N GLU A 114 2.39 3.44 -6.56
CA GLU A 114 2.74 2.09 -6.98
C GLU A 114 3.00 1.17 -5.78
N THR A 115 3.66 1.69 -4.74
CA THR A 115 4.02 0.92 -3.55
C THR A 115 2.89 0.82 -2.53
N LYS A 116 1.79 1.57 -2.71
CA LYS A 116 0.69 1.74 -1.74
C LYS A 116 1.16 2.09 -0.31
N SER A 117 2.41 2.55 -0.15
CA SER A 117 3.07 2.77 1.14
C SER A 117 3.74 4.15 1.17
N LEU A 118 3.60 4.86 2.29
CA LEU A 118 4.15 6.22 2.47
C LEU A 118 5.67 6.21 2.66
N THR A 119 6.22 5.09 3.10
CA THR A 119 7.65 4.93 3.36
C THR A 119 8.25 4.11 2.22
N MET A 120 8.84 4.77 1.22
CA MET A 120 9.73 4.11 0.27
C MET A 120 11.01 3.64 0.99
N LYS A 121 10.91 2.56 1.78
CA LYS A 121 12.06 1.96 2.46
C LYS A 121 12.67 0.91 1.51
N LYS A 122 13.92 1.13 1.11
CA LYS A 122 14.77 0.09 0.52
C LYS A 122 15.07 -0.96 1.60
N PRO A 123 14.90 -2.27 1.37
CA PRO A 123 15.22 -3.28 2.37
C PRO A 123 16.75 -3.39 2.45
N GLY A 124 17.31 -2.82 3.50
CA GLY A 124 18.70 -2.97 3.91
C GLY A 124 18.71 -3.22 5.43
N PRO A 125 19.59 -4.10 5.93
CA PRO A 125 19.39 -4.79 7.19
C PRO A 125 19.80 -3.90 8.35
N VAL A 126 18.84 -3.30 9.07
CA VAL A 126 19.00 -2.97 10.49
C VAL A 126 17.66 -2.54 11.10
N GLU A 127 17.23 -3.29 12.10
CA GLU A 127 17.22 -2.83 13.49
C GLU A 127 16.87 -1.34 13.69
N ASN A 128 15.64 -1.13 14.17
CA ASN A 128 15.28 -0.25 15.30
C ASN A 128 13.92 0.41 15.08
N ALA A 129 12.93 -0.11 15.81
CA ALA A 129 11.97 0.72 16.51
C ALA A 129 11.65 0.06 17.85
N THR A 130 12.69 -0.09 18.66
CA THR A 130 12.57 -0.30 20.11
C THR A 130 11.93 0.95 20.68
N ILE A 131 10.71 0.77 21.20
CA ILE A 131 9.94 1.78 21.90
C ILE A 131 10.66 2.08 23.22
N SER A 132 11.14 3.31 23.39
CA SER A 132 11.34 3.86 24.73
C SER A 132 10.00 4.38 25.26
N PRO A 133 9.62 3.98 26.48
CA PRO A 133 9.30 4.96 27.49
C PRO A 133 10.22 4.76 28.68
N LYS A 134 10.89 5.84 29.06
CA LYS A 134 11.65 6.00 30.29
C LYS A 134 10.76 5.70 31.50
N ALA A 135 11.07 4.65 32.26
CA ALA A 135 10.75 4.54 33.68
C ALA A 135 11.85 3.73 34.37
N ASP A 136 12.60 4.46 35.19
CA ASP A 136 13.66 4.04 36.09
C ASP A 136 13.10 3.16 37.23
N LYS A 137 13.60 1.93 37.36
CA LYS A 137 14.23 1.34 38.57
C LYS A 137 14.30 -0.20 38.48
N THR A 138 15.54 -0.70 38.38
CA THR A 138 16.01 -2.04 38.84
C THR A 138 15.79 -2.18 40.36
N PRO A 139 15.68 -3.40 40.95
CA PRO A 139 16.69 -4.47 40.91
C PRO A 139 16.11 -5.85 40.52
N GLU A 140 16.75 -6.58 39.59
CA GLU A 140 17.68 -7.71 39.88
C GLU A 140 17.13 -8.75 40.87
N THR A 141 16.84 -9.97 40.36
CA THR A 141 17.53 -11.23 40.74
C THR A 141 16.99 -12.43 39.94
N ASP A 142 17.91 -13.05 39.20
CA ASP A 142 18.18 -14.49 39.09
C ASP A 142 17.12 -15.53 38.67
N ALA A 143 17.43 -16.11 37.50
CA ALA A 143 17.60 -17.55 37.24
C ALA A 143 16.37 -18.48 37.10
N VAL A 144 16.28 -19.03 35.88
CA VAL A 144 16.16 -20.47 35.54
C VAL A 144 15.03 -21.26 36.23
N GLU A 145 14.06 -21.77 35.46
CA GLU A 145 14.00 -23.17 34.97
C GLU A 145 12.64 -23.48 34.33
N ALA A 146 12.60 -24.52 33.51
CA ALA A 146 11.46 -24.96 32.72
C ALA A 146 10.30 -25.54 33.55
N SER A 147 9.06 -25.27 33.16
CA SER A 147 7.95 -26.24 33.25
C SER A 147 6.72 -25.79 32.46
N ASP A 148 6.32 -26.65 31.52
CA ASP A 148 4.96 -26.99 31.08
C ASP A 148 3.78 -26.34 31.84
N ALA A 149 2.86 -25.71 31.10
CA ALA A 149 1.39 -25.93 31.17
C ALA A 149 0.58 -24.72 30.64
N GLY A 150 -0.42 -25.00 29.80
CA GLY A 150 -1.55 -24.10 29.46
C GLY A 150 -1.40 -23.44 28.07
N LEU A 151 -1.98 -23.91 26.95
CA LEU A 151 -3.29 -24.54 26.73
C LEU A 151 -4.45 -23.73 27.34
N SER A 152 -4.53 -22.43 27.05
CA SER A 152 -5.79 -21.67 27.22
C SER A 152 -5.87 -20.30 26.52
N GLU A 153 -4.84 -19.81 25.81
CA GLU A 153 -4.89 -18.44 25.24
C GLU A 153 -5.32 -18.36 23.77
N SER A 154 -5.45 -19.50 23.07
CA SER A 154 -5.71 -19.49 21.64
C SER A 154 -7.14 -19.04 21.30
N ALA A 155 -8.17 -19.49 22.01
CA ALA A 155 -9.56 -19.20 21.60
C ALA A 155 -10.01 -17.74 21.81
N VAL A 156 -9.51 -17.05 22.84
CA VAL A 156 -9.98 -15.69 23.19
C VAL A 156 -9.35 -14.63 22.28
N ALA A 157 -8.11 -14.84 21.83
CA ALA A 157 -7.43 -13.94 20.89
C ALA A 157 -8.02 -13.98 19.47
N HIS A 158 -8.70 -15.09 19.09
CA HIS A 158 -9.31 -15.20 17.76
C HIS A 158 -10.53 -14.28 17.62
N GLU A 159 -11.35 -14.18 18.67
CA GLU A 159 -12.57 -13.35 18.65
C GLU A 159 -12.24 -11.85 18.66
N GLU A 160 -11.24 -11.44 19.46
CA GLU A 160 -10.89 -10.01 19.62
C GLU A 160 -10.14 -9.45 18.41
N ILE A 161 -9.29 -10.27 17.76
CA ILE A 161 -8.55 -9.85 16.55
C ILE A 161 -9.47 -9.77 15.33
N VAL A 162 -10.42 -10.71 15.18
CA VAL A 162 -11.43 -10.64 14.10
C VAL A 162 -12.43 -9.50 14.34
N ALA A 163 -12.77 -9.19 15.60
CA ALA A 163 -13.62 -8.05 15.95
C ALA A 163 -12.94 -6.68 15.78
N ALA A 164 -11.61 -6.62 15.89
CA ALA A 164 -10.83 -5.41 15.64
C ALA A 164 -10.61 -5.12 14.14
N MET A 165 -10.88 -6.09 13.27
CA MET A 165 -10.78 -5.92 11.82
C MET A 165 -12.03 -5.21 11.27
N SER A 166 -11.80 -4.15 10.51
CA SER A 166 -12.87 -3.49 9.77
C SER A 166 -13.45 -4.44 8.70
N GLU A 167 -14.74 -4.30 8.42
CA GLU A 167 -15.42 -5.03 7.34
C GLU A 167 -14.70 -4.87 5.98
N ALA A 168 -14.05 -3.72 5.77
CA ALA A 168 -13.21 -3.44 4.60
C ALA A 168 -11.94 -4.30 4.55
N GLN A 169 -11.27 -4.54 5.69
CA GLN A 169 -10.09 -5.43 5.76
C GLN A 169 -10.49 -6.88 5.48
N LEU A 170 -11.62 -7.33 6.01
CA LEU A 170 -12.14 -8.68 5.77
C LEU A 170 -12.53 -8.87 4.29
N ALA A 171 -13.16 -7.87 3.68
CA ALA A 171 -13.52 -7.90 2.26
C ALA A 171 -12.27 -7.93 1.35
N ASN A 172 -11.23 -7.16 1.68
CA ASN A 172 -9.96 -7.18 0.95
C ASN A 172 -9.24 -8.53 1.13
N ALA A 173 -9.16 -9.04 2.35
CA ALA A 173 -8.56 -10.35 2.63
C ALA A 173 -9.24 -11.48 1.86
N LYS A 174 -10.58 -11.45 1.77
CA LYS A 174 -11.35 -12.38 0.95
C LYS A 174 -11.01 -12.28 -0.54
N ALA A 175 -10.87 -11.07 -1.07
CA ALA A 175 -10.51 -10.86 -2.47
C ALA A 175 -9.11 -11.40 -2.79
N VAL A 176 -8.14 -11.13 -1.91
CA VAL A 176 -6.77 -11.65 -2.01
C VAL A 176 -6.77 -13.18 -1.90
N TYR A 177 -7.54 -13.74 -0.97
CA TYR A 177 -7.68 -15.19 -0.80
C TYR A 177 -8.20 -15.86 -2.08
N THR A 178 -9.24 -15.30 -2.72
CA THR A 178 -9.77 -15.83 -3.98
C THR A 178 -8.73 -15.77 -5.12
N GLN A 179 -7.89 -14.75 -5.13
CA GLN A 179 -6.88 -14.60 -6.20
C GLN A 179 -5.68 -15.54 -6.01
N LEU A 180 -5.21 -15.73 -4.77
CA LEU A 180 -3.92 -16.36 -4.51
C LEU A 180 -4.02 -17.73 -3.84
N CYS A 181 -5.06 -17.97 -3.03
CA CYS A 181 -5.14 -19.13 -2.12
C CYS A 181 -6.20 -20.15 -2.54
N GLU A 182 -7.34 -19.68 -3.06
CA GLU A 182 -8.51 -20.49 -3.43
C GLU A 182 -8.19 -21.56 -4.48
N THR A 183 -7.25 -21.29 -5.39
CA THR A 183 -6.85 -22.28 -6.40
C THR A 183 -6.44 -23.60 -5.76
N CYS A 184 -5.72 -23.55 -4.64
CA CYS A 184 -5.22 -24.73 -3.93
C CYS A 184 -6.07 -25.12 -2.72
N HIS A 185 -6.45 -24.14 -1.89
CA HIS A 185 -7.20 -24.37 -0.66
C HIS A 185 -8.72 -24.38 -0.87
N GLY A 186 -9.25 -23.90 -1.99
CA GLY A 186 -10.69 -23.84 -2.25
C GLY A 186 -11.35 -22.61 -1.63
N ALA A 187 -12.57 -22.29 -2.06
CA ALA A 187 -13.31 -21.12 -1.58
C ALA A 187 -13.65 -21.23 -0.08
N ASP A 188 -13.80 -22.46 0.41
CA ASP A 188 -14.05 -22.80 1.81
C ASP A 188 -12.77 -23.14 2.59
N GLY A 189 -11.66 -23.47 1.93
CA GLY A 189 -10.40 -23.82 2.61
C GLY A 189 -10.11 -25.32 2.71
N ALA A 190 -10.94 -26.18 2.10
CA ALA A 190 -10.82 -27.64 2.20
C ALA A 190 -10.50 -28.38 0.88
N LYS A 191 -10.13 -27.68 -0.20
CA LYS A 191 -9.94 -28.30 -1.54
C LYS A 191 -8.75 -29.27 -1.63
N GLY A 192 -7.65 -28.98 -0.92
CA GLY A 192 -6.50 -29.89 -0.83
C GLY A 192 -5.70 -30.11 -2.12
N LEU A 193 -5.82 -29.25 -3.12
CA LEU A 193 -5.10 -29.42 -4.40
C LEU A 193 -3.59 -29.29 -4.17
N GLY A 194 -2.81 -30.23 -4.75
CA GLY A 194 -1.35 -30.22 -4.60
C GLY A 194 -0.85 -30.55 -3.19
N GLY A 195 -1.69 -31.17 -2.35
CA GLY A 195 -1.36 -31.45 -0.95
C GLY A 195 -1.55 -30.26 -0.02
N ALA A 196 -2.33 -29.26 -0.44
CA ALA A 196 -2.70 -28.13 0.41
C ALA A 196 -3.42 -28.62 1.68
N ALA A 197 -3.07 -28.03 2.83
CA ALA A 197 -3.71 -28.37 4.10
C ALA A 197 -5.16 -27.86 4.15
N ASP A 198 -6.03 -28.61 4.84
CA ASP A 198 -7.39 -28.18 5.15
C ASP A 198 -7.36 -27.10 6.25
N LEU A 199 -7.84 -25.91 5.91
CA LEU A 199 -7.83 -24.74 6.79
C LEU A 199 -8.89 -24.84 7.89
N HIS A 200 -9.92 -25.69 7.73
CA HIS A 200 -10.95 -25.92 8.74
C HIS A 200 -10.38 -26.58 10.01
N ILE A 201 -9.40 -27.47 9.86
CA ILE A 201 -8.82 -28.24 10.98
C ILE A 201 -7.48 -27.68 11.47
N SER A 202 -7.04 -26.56 10.88
CA SER A 202 -5.74 -25.97 11.20
C SER A 202 -5.75 -25.36 12.61
N ASN A 203 -4.85 -25.85 13.46
CA ASN A 203 -4.60 -25.36 14.82
C ASN A 203 -3.48 -24.32 14.89
N LEU A 204 -3.02 -23.79 13.75
CA LEU A 204 -1.99 -22.76 13.74
C LEU A 204 -2.52 -21.45 14.33
N SER A 205 -1.69 -20.80 15.14
CA SER A 205 -1.94 -19.45 15.61
C SER A 205 -1.93 -18.45 14.45
N LEU A 206 -2.45 -17.24 14.67
CA LEU A 206 -2.41 -16.17 13.68
C LEU A 206 -0.97 -15.88 13.23
N LYS A 207 -0.03 -15.83 14.17
CA LYS A 207 1.39 -15.60 13.90
C LYS A 207 2.01 -16.72 13.07
N ASP A 208 1.66 -17.97 13.35
CA ASP A 208 2.15 -19.11 12.57
C ASP A 208 1.56 -19.14 11.16
N ARG A 209 0.29 -18.75 11.01
CA ARG A 209 -0.37 -18.61 9.70
C ARG A 209 0.30 -17.52 8.88
N LEU A 210 0.55 -16.36 9.48
CA LEU A 210 1.27 -15.25 8.86
C LEU A 210 2.66 -15.69 8.40
N ASN A 211 3.43 -16.36 9.27
CA ASN A 211 4.75 -16.87 8.91
C ASN A 211 4.72 -17.85 7.72
N VAL A 212 3.72 -18.73 7.66
CA VAL A 212 3.54 -19.65 6.53
C VAL A 212 3.10 -18.93 5.25
N ILE A 213 2.27 -17.90 5.35
CA ILE A 213 1.87 -17.08 4.20
C ILE A 213 3.08 -16.30 3.64
N GLU A 214 3.88 -15.72 4.51
CA GLU A 214 5.04 -14.93 4.12
C GLU A 214 6.16 -15.78 3.51
N ASN A 215 6.51 -16.88 4.17
CA ASN A 215 7.70 -17.67 3.85
C ASN A 215 7.39 -18.94 3.05
N GLY A 216 6.11 -19.30 2.91
CA GLY A 216 5.70 -20.57 2.32
C GLY A 216 5.98 -21.76 3.24
N ARG A 217 5.47 -22.93 2.85
CA ARG A 217 5.74 -24.20 3.56
C ARG A 217 5.57 -25.40 2.63
N GLY A 218 6.62 -26.18 2.47
CA GLY A 218 6.60 -27.34 1.58
C GLY A 218 6.33 -26.91 0.13
N LEU A 219 5.21 -27.34 -0.43
CA LEU A 219 4.78 -26.97 -1.79
C LEU A 219 4.02 -25.64 -1.86
N MET A 220 3.68 -25.04 -0.71
CA MET A 220 3.04 -23.73 -0.67
C MET A 220 4.09 -22.64 -0.92
N PRO A 221 3.94 -21.80 -1.97
CA PRO A 221 4.87 -20.72 -2.28
C PRO A 221 4.80 -19.61 -1.22
N ALA A 222 5.89 -18.83 -1.15
CA ALA A 222 5.99 -17.63 -0.33
C ALA A 222 5.24 -16.45 -0.97
N PHE A 223 4.41 -15.76 -0.20
CA PHE A 223 3.67 -14.58 -0.65
C PHE A 223 4.11 -13.28 0.02
N GLY A 224 5.10 -13.31 0.92
CA GLY A 224 5.56 -12.11 1.65
C GLY A 224 6.11 -10.99 0.75
N SER A 225 6.54 -11.30 -0.48
CA SER A 225 6.95 -10.28 -1.46
C SER A 225 5.80 -9.68 -2.26
N GLN A 226 4.60 -10.26 -2.18
CA GLN A 226 3.42 -9.88 -2.95
C GLN A 226 2.34 -9.20 -2.10
N LEU A 227 2.47 -9.23 -0.77
CA LEU A 227 1.51 -8.72 0.20
C LEU A 227 2.19 -7.69 1.10
N SER A 228 1.46 -6.66 1.54
CA SER A 228 1.91 -5.84 2.69
C SER A 228 1.74 -6.61 4.00
N ASP A 229 2.44 -6.19 5.05
CA ASP A 229 2.33 -6.78 6.39
C ASP A 229 0.87 -6.80 6.87
N GLU A 230 0.12 -5.72 6.64
CA GLU A 230 -1.30 -5.66 6.99
C GLU A 230 -2.18 -6.58 6.13
N GLU A 231 -1.85 -6.76 4.84
CA GLU A 231 -2.56 -7.68 3.96
C GLU A 231 -2.29 -9.14 4.35
N ALA A 232 -1.06 -9.49 4.72
CA ALA A 232 -0.69 -10.81 5.19
C ALA A 232 -1.37 -11.14 6.53
N GLU A 233 -1.42 -10.18 7.45
CA GLU A 233 -2.11 -10.32 8.74
C GLU A 233 -3.63 -10.45 8.56
N ALA A 234 -4.24 -9.60 7.73
CA ALA A 234 -5.66 -9.68 7.44
C ALA A 234 -6.01 -11.01 6.73
N LEU A 235 -5.14 -11.50 5.85
CA LEU A 235 -5.31 -12.78 5.18
C LEU A 235 -5.17 -13.95 6.16
N ALA A 236 -4.17 -13.92 7.05
CA ALA A 236 -4.00 -14.91 8.12
C ALA A 236 -5.25 -14.99 9.00
N ALA A 237 -5.77 -13.84 9.43
CA ALA A 237 -7.01 -13.74 10.20
C ALA A 237 -8.23 -14.26 9.42
N TYR A 238 -8.36 -13.90 8.13
CA TYR A 238 -9.44 -14.41 7.28
C TYR A 238 -9.42 -15.95 7.17
N THR A 239 -8.25 -16.58 7.09
CA THR A 239 -8.18 -18.06 7.08
C THR A 239 -8.66 -18.71 8.38
N MET A 240 -8.74 -17.96 9.48
CA MET A 240 -9.24 -18.45 10.77
C MET A 240 -10.77 -18.40 10.82
N THR A 241 -11.41 -17.50 10.05
CA THR A 241 -12.88 -17.45 9.93
C THR A 241 -13.44 -18.60 9.09
N LEU A 242 -12.59 -19.32 8.36
CA LEU A 242 -12.99 -20.51 7.59
C LEU A 242 -13.17 -21.74 8.50
N LYS A 243 -12.70 -21.69 9.75
CA LYS A 243 -12.82 -22.81 10.69
C LYS A 243 -14.29 -23.24 10.89
N LYS A 244 -14.53 -24.54 10.95
CA LYS A 244 -15.84 -25.16 11.22
C LYS A 244 -15.78 -26.06 12.45
#